data_AF-A0A957PM87-F1
#
_entry.id   AF-A0A957PM87-F1
#
_cell.length_a   1.000
_cell.length_b   1.000
_cell.length_c   1.000
_cell.angle_alpha   90.00
_cell.angle_beta   90.00
_cell.angle_gamma   90.00
#
_symmetry.space_group_name_H-M   'P 1'
#
loop_
_entity.id
_entity.type
_entity.pdbx_description
1 polymer ?
#
loop_
_entity_poly.entity_id
_entity_poly.type
_entity_poly.pdbx_seq_one_letter_code
_entity_poly.pdbx_strand_id
1 'polypeptide(L)'
;MIDALGSVFTTAIITFFVLLFGEPIIKGVMRMMGFYAIVEEGTCHVYVLFGRVVLTLREPGLYFLWLKLGPVASIVRWFGKLYVLDMRLDQKYLRSLPVNSEEGAPMGI
;
A
#
# COMPACT_ATOMS: atom_id res chain seq x y z
N MET A 1 -27.64 21.84 38.12
CA MET A 1 -27.67 20.43 37.65
C MET A 1 -28.01 20.34 36.17
N ILE A 2 -29.03 21.07 35.69
CA ILE A 2 -29.43 21.10 34.27
C ILE A 2 -28.36 21.75 33.37
N ASP A 3 -27.72 22.85 33.79
CA ASP A 3 -26.66 23.51 33.00
C ASP A 3 -25.39 22.66 32.85
N ALA A 4 -25.02 21.95 33.93
CA ALA A 4 -23.91 21.00 33.90
C ALA A 4 -24.20 19.86 32.91
N LEU A 5 -25.42 19.33 32.90
CA LEU A 5 -25.85 18.30 31.95
C LEU A 5 -25.81 18.80 30.50
N GLY A 6 -26.28 20.04 30.24
CA GLY A 6 -26.22 20.65 28.91
C GLY A 6 -24.79 20.87 28.39
N SER A 7 -23.86 21.24 29.27
CA SER A 7 -22.44 21.40 28.92
C SER A 7 -21.76 20.07 28.55
N VAL A 8 -22.14 18.97 29.22
CA VAL A 8 -21.62 17.63 28.92
C VAL A 8 -22.13 17.13 27.57
N PHE A 9 -23.41 17.32 27.26
CA PHE A 9 -23.95 16.93 25.95
C PHE A 9 -23.33 17.74 24.81
N THR A 10 -23.13 19.03 25.01
CA THR A 10 -22.52 19.90 24.00
C THR A 10 -21.06 19.51 23.74
N THR A 11 -20.27 19.27 24.78
CA THR A 11 -18.89 18.82 24.64
C THR A 11 -18.80 17.42 24.02
N ALA A 12 -19.70 16.50 24.38
CA ALA A 12 -19.77 15.17 23.77
C ALA A 12 -20.07 15.23 22.26
N ILE A 13 -21.05 16.04 21.84
CA ILE A 13 -21.41 16.20 20.43
C ILE A 13 -20.26 16.81 19.64
N ILE A 14 -19.62 17.87 20.15
CA ILE A 14 -18.47 18.51 19.50
C ILE A 14 -17.32 17.50 19.36
N THR A 15 -16.98 16.79 20.45
CA THR A 15 -15.89 15.81 20.44
C THR A 15 -16.17 14.68 19.45
N PHE A 16 -17.42 14.20 19.37
CA PHE A 16 -17.83 13.18 18.41
C PHE A 16 -17.56 13.63 16.98
N PHE A 17 -18.00 14.81 16.58
CA PHE A 17 -17.76 15.30 15.22
C PHE A 17 -16.28 15.59 14.95
N VAL A 18 -15.56 16.12 15.93
CA VAL A 18 -14.11 16.34 15.82
C VAL A 18 -13.37 15.02 15.58
N LEU A 19 -13.71 13.94 16.28
CA LEU A 19 -13.09 12.64 16.06
C LEU A 19 -13.55 11.98 14.76
N LEU A 20 -14.85 12.08 14.45
CA LEU A 20 -15.45 11.51 13.23
C LEU A 20 -14.78 12.06 11.96
N PHE A 21 -14.49 13.36 11.92
CA PHE A 21 -13.81 13.98 10.78
C PHE A 21 -12.30 14.04 10.96
N GLY A 22 -11.82 14.23 12.19
CA GLY A 22 -10.39 14.36 12.49
C GLY A 22 -9.61 13.08 12.20
N GLU A 23 -10.14 11.90 12.54
CA GLU A 23 -9.47 10.63 12.27
C GLU A 23 -9.18 10.39 10.77
N PRO A 24 -10.17 10.45 9.84
CA PRO A 24 -9.89 10.22 8.43
C PRO A 24 -9.01 11.32 7.83
N ILE A 25 -9.15 12.57 8.27
CA ILE A 25 -8.29 13.68 7.82
C ILE A 25 -6.84 13.43 8.23
N ILE A 26 -6.59 13.09 9.50
CA ILE A 26 -5.23 12.85 10.01
C ILE A 26 -4.60 11.66 9.29
N LYS A 27 -5.31 10.54 9.15
CA LYS A 27 -4.82 9.36 8.40
C LYS A 27 -4.54 9.71 6.94
N GLY A 28 -5.40 10.50 6.30
CA GLY A 28 -5.23 11.00 4.95
C GLY A 28 -3.96 11.84 4.78
N VAL A 29 -3.76 12.83 5.67
CA VAL A 29 -2.57 13.70 5.67
C VAL A 29 -1.30 12.88 5.93
N MET A 30 -1.30 11.98 6.90
CA MET A 30 -0.18 11.09 7.18
C MET A 30 0.19 10.22 5.97
N ARG A 31 -0.81 9.70 5.24
CA ARG A 31 -0.59 8.90 4.02
C ARG A 31 -0.08 9.76 2.86
N MET A 32 -0.57 11.00 2.74
CA MET A 32 -0.13 11.97 1.73
C MET A 32 1.32 12.41 1.95
N MET A 33 1.72 12.63 3.20
CA MET A 33 3.12 12.90 3.57
C MET A 33 4.01 11.64 3.50
N GLY A 34 3.46 10.47 3.20
CA GLY A 34 4.22 9.22 3.14
C GLY A 34 4.79 8.82 4.50
N PHE A 35 4.08 9.10 5.60
CA PHE A 35 4.51 8.72 6.95
C PHE A 35 4.46 7.20 7.17
N TYR A 36 3.38 6.58 6.69
CA TYR A 36 3.20 5.14 6.74
C TYR A 36 2.70 4.57 5.41
N ALA A 37 2.98 3.29 5.20
CA ALA A 37 2.43 2.47 4.13
C ALA A 37 1.82 1.20 4.73
N ILE A 38 0.75 0.73 4.11
CA ILE A 38 0.16 -0.58 4.41
C ILE A 38 0.42 -1.43 3.17
N VAL A 39 1.12 -2.53 3.34
CA VAL A 39 1.37 -3.53 2.28
C VAL A 39 0.42 -4.68 2.53
N GLU A 40 -0.42 -4.97 1.54
CA GLU A 40 -1.38 -6.05 1.61
C GLU A 40 -0.71 -7.40 1.29
N GLU A 41 -1.32 -8.49 1.74
CA GLU A 41 -0.82 -9.84 1.42
C GLU A 41 -0.77 -10.08 -0.08
N GLY A 42 0.28 -10.75 -0.53
CA GLY A 42 0.49 -11.01 -1.95
C GLY A 42 0.87 -9.77 -2.78
N THR A 43 1.09 -8.61 -2.16
CA THR A 43 1.54 -7.41 -2.85
C THR A 43 2.97 -7.02 -2.47
N CYS A 44 3.66 -6.34 -3.38
CA CYS A 44 4.97 -5.74 -3.14
C CYS A 44 4.95 -4.28 -3.57
N HIS A 45 5.33 -3.38 -2.67
CA HIS A 45 5.36 -1.95 -2.95
C HIS A 45 6.77 -1.53 -3.34
N VAL A 46 6.93 -1.04 -4.58
CA VAL A 46 8.20 -0.53 -5.11
C VAL A 46 8.11 0.98 -5.29
N TYR A 47 8.95 1.69 -4.54
CA TYR A 47 9.05 3.14 -4.55
C TYR A 47 10.17 3.58 -5.49
N VAL A 48 9.82 4.38 -6.50
CA VAL A 48 10.73 4.85 -7.54
C VAL A 48 10.78 6.37 -7.54
N LEU A 49 11.97 6.94 -7.57
CA LEU A 49 12.20 8.38 -7.69
C LEU A 49 13.14 8.64 -8.86
N PHE A 50 12.72 9.47 -9.81
CA PHE A 50 13.49 9.80 -11.02
C PHE A 50 14.07 8.57 -11.77
N GLY A 51 13.27 7.50 -11.87
CA GLY A 51 13.67 6.26 -12.56
C GLY A 51 14.54 5.31 -11.75
N ARG A 52 14.93 5.67 -10.51
CA ARG A 52 15.69 4.81 -9.60
C ARG A 52 14.79 4.21 -8.53
N VAL A 53 14.92 2.91 -8.28
CA VAL A 53 14.26 2.24 -7.14
C VAL A 53 14.94 2.69 -5.84
N VAL A 54 14.16 3.27 -4.93
CA VAL A 54 14.66 3.80 -3.65
C VAL A 54 14.32 2.86 -2.49
N LEU A 55 13.14 2.22 -2.54
CA LEU A 55 12.71 1.28 -1.51
C LEU A 55 11.79 0.21 -2.11
N THR A 56 11.95 -1.01 -1.63
CA THR A 56 11.05 -2.13 -1.93
C THR A 56 10.53 -2.72 -0.63
N LEU A 57 9.21 -2.82 -0.47
CA LEU A 57 8.55 -3.45 0.67
C LEU A 57 7.85 -4.72 0.18
N ARG A 58 8.40 -5.87 0.57
CA ARG A 58 7.94 -7.19 0.10
C ARG A 58 7.06 -7.93 1.11
N GLU A 59 7.27 -7.71 2.39
CA GLU A 59 6.50 -8.42 3.41
C GLU A 59 5.19 -7.64 3.66
N PRO A 60 4.07 -8.33 3.89
CA PRO A 60 2.82 -7.66 4.23
C PRO A 60 2.90 -7.04 5.63
N GLY A 61 2.28 -5.87 5.80
CA GLY A 61 2.21 -5.21 7.10
C GLY A 61 2.19 -3.68 7.05
N LEU A 62 2.16 -3.09 8.24
CA LEU A 62 2.25 -1.65 8.44
C LEU A 62 3.72 -1.24 8.53
N TYR A 63 4.15 -0.35 7.64
CA TYR A 63 5.49 0.22 7.63
C TYR A 63 5.47 1.70 7.93
N PHE A 64 6.31 2.12 8.87
CA PHE A 64 6.68 3.52 9.03
C PHE A 64 7.75 3.87 7.99
N LEU A 65 7.31 4.46 6.89
CA LEU A 65 8.17 4.79 5.75
C LEU A 65 9.29 5.75 6.13
N TRP A 66 9.04 6.68 7.05
CA TRP A 66 10.06 7.60 7.54
C TRP A 66 11.22 6.92 8.26
N LEU A 67 10.99 5.77 8.90
CA LEU A 67 12.09 5.02 9.53
C LEU A 67 13.00 4.33 8.49
N LYS A 68 12.46 4.01 7.30
CA LYS A 68 13.22 3.34 6.23
C LYS A 68 13.82 4.29 5.20
N LEU A 69 13.09 5.33 4.81
CA LEU A 69 13.45 6.30 3.77
C LEU A 69 13.78 7.70 4.31
N GLY A 70 13.50 7.96 5.60
CA GLY A 70 13.60 9.30 6.16
C GLY A 70 12.59 10.28 5.55
N PRO A 71 12.87 11.59 5.61
CA PRO A 71 12.04 12.65 5.01
C PRO A 71 11.87 12.50 3.50
N VAL A 72 12.76 11.76 2.84
CA VAL A 72 12.69 11.47 1.40
C VAL A 72 11.41 10.68 1.07
N ALA A 73 10.85 9.92 2.02
CA ALA A 73 9.56 9.24 1.84
C ALA A 73 8.45 10.18 1.38
N SER A 74 8.40 11.41 1.91
CA SER A 74 7.47 12.44 1.47
C SER A 74 7.75 12.82 0.03
N ILE A 75 9.02 13.13 -0.31
CA ILE A 75 9.41 13.51 -1.68
C ILE A 75 9.02 12.43 -2.69
N VAL A 76 9.25 11.15 -2.38
CA VAL A 76 8.86 10.04 -3.26
C VAL A 76 7.35 9.97 -3.46
N ARG A 77 6.57 10.27 -2.42
CA ARG A 77 5.10 10.26 -2.52
C ARG A 77 4.56 11.35 -3.46
N TRP A 78 5.22 12.50 -3.52
CA TRP A 78 4.79 13.66 -4.32
C TRP A 78 5.39 13.68 -5.73
N PHE A 79 6.67 13.30 -5.88
CA PHE A 79 7.42 13.43 -7.13
C PHE A 79 7.81 12.08 -7.75
N GLY A 80 7.72 11.00 -6.98
CA GLY A 80 8.06 9.65 -7.42
C GLY A 80 6.85 8.88 -7.96
N LYS A 81 7.05 7.58 -8.11
CA LYS A 81 6.01 6.60 -8.45
C LYS A 81 6.01 5.47 -7.42
N LEU A 82 4.81 4.99 -7.09
CA LEU A 82 4.59 3.78 -6.30
C LEU A 82 4.03 2.71 -7.24
N TYR A 83 4.76 1.61 -7.40
CA TYR A 83 4.27 0.42 -8.07
C TYR A 83 3.81 -0.59 -7.02
N VAL A 84 2.55 -1.01 -7.11
CA VAL A 84 2.01 -2.13 -6.33
C VAL A 84 2.03 -3.34 -7.25
N LEU A 85 2.99 -4.23 -7.00
CA LEU A 85 3.17 -5.45 -7.79
C LEU A 85 2.39 -6.58 -7.14
N ASP A 86 1.68 -7.35 -7.96
CA ASP A 86 1.12 -8.63 -7.53
C ASP A 86 2.24 -9.67 -7.50
N MET A 87 2.37 -10.35 -6.37
CA MET A 87 3.38 -11.37 -6.11
C MET A 87 2.78 -12.78 -6.19
N ARG A 88 1.52 -12.92 -6.59
CA ARG A 88 0.88 -14.22 -6.81
C ARG A 88 1.57 -14.99 -7.92
N LEU A 89 1.59 -16.32 -7.77
CA LEU A 89 2.13 -17.21 -8.78
C LEU A 89 1.12 -17.37 -9.92
N ASP A 90 1.43 -16.82 -11.09
CA ASP A 90 0.68 -17.06 -12.31
C ASP A 90 1.17 -18.33 -12.99
N GLN A 91 0.49 -19.44 -12.74
CA GLN A 91 0.76 -20.69 -13.44
C GLN A 91 -0.10 -20.78 -14.71
N LYS A 92 0.55 -20.77 -15.87
CA LYS A 92 -0.10 -21.05 -17.15
C LYS A 92 0.18 -22.49 -17.55
N TYR A 93 -0.90 -23.26 -17.70
CA TYR A 93 -0.79 -24.61 -18.25
C TYR A 93 -0.74 -24.52 -19.77
N LEU A 94 0.41 -24.85 -20.35
CA LEU A 94 0.54 -25.03 -21.79
C LEU A 94 0.16 -26.48 -22.09
N ARG A 95 -0.81 -26.69 -22.99
CA ARG A 95 -1.28 -28.02 -23.35
C ARG A 95 -1.12 -28.24 -24.83
N SER A 96 -0.63 -29.42 -25.19
CA SER A 96 -0.60 -29.93 -26.57
C SER A 96 0.22 -29.05 -27.50
N LEU A 97 1.39 -28.60 -27.04
CA LEU A 97 2.34 -27.91 -27.90
C LEU A 97 2.96 -28.93 -28.86
N PRO A 98 2.87 -28.72 -30.19
CA PRO A 98 3.56 -29.57 -31.14
C PRO A 98 5.06 -29.32 -31.00
N VAL A 99 5.79 -30.37 -30.64
CA VAL A 99 7.25 -30.37 -30.53
C VAL A 99 7.81 -31.53 -31.32
N ASN A 100 9.02 -31.40 -31.83
CA ASN A 100 9.71 -32.53 -32.43
C ASN A 100 10.51 -33.26 -31.35
N SER A 101 10.51 -34.58 -31.41
CA SER A 101 11.45 -35.44 -30.68
C SER A 101 12.90 -35.11 -31.07
N GLU A 102 13.86 -35.49 -30.23
CA GLU A 102 15.28 -35.56 -30.63
C GLU A 102 15.47 -36.46 -31.87
N GLU A 103 14.60 -37.46 -32.05
CA GLU A 103 14.56 -38.36 -33.21
C GLU A 103 13.76 -37.79 -34.41
N GLY A 104 13.26 -36.56 -34.32
CA GLY A 104 12.50 -35.89 -35.39
C GLY A 104 11.04 -36.34 -35.54
N ALA A 105 10.54 -37.22 -34.68
CA ALA A 105 9.13 -37.60 -34.65
C ALA A 105 8.25 -36.48 -34.04
N PRO A 106 7.07 -36.17 -34.63
CA PRO A 106 6.17 -35.18 -34.06
C PRO A 106 5.54 -35.68 -32.75
N MET A 107 5.69 -34.90 -31.69
CA MET A 107 5.15 -35.16 -30.35
C MET A 107 4.33 -33.97 -29.86
N GLY A 108 3.48 -34.21 -28.85
CA GLY A 108 2.73 -33.17 -28.14
C GLY A 108 3.07 -33.20 -26.65
N ILE A 109 3.35 -32.03 -26.07
CA ILE A 109 3.61 -31.83 -24.63
C ILE A 109 2.60 -30.87 -24.00
#